data_AF-X1C9K7-F1
#
_entry.id   AF-X1C9K7-F1
#
_cell.length_a   1.000
_cell.length_b   1.000
_cell.length_c   1.000
_cell.angle_alpha   90.00
_cell.angle_beta   90.00
_cell.angle_gamma   90.00
#
_symmetry.space_group_name_H-M   'P 1'
#
loop_
_entity.id
_entity.type
_entity.pdbx_description
1 polymer ?
#
loop_
_entity_poly.entity_id
_entity_poly.type
_entity_poly.pdbx_seq_one_letter_code
_entity_poly.pdbx_strand_id
1 'polypeptide(L)'
;LYGRGQPVSMQNLRELRKFCNEYKLKIIYDATRSSENAYFIREREKGYENTPIVEILNEMMSYSDGCIYSSKKDCLVNIGGFLATHDKDIFEATRSMVVVYEGLHTYGGMAGRDMEAVARGLREGAQYEYLKYRVNQVRYLGDLLMEASVPIVKPTGGHAVFLNALEFLPHLSRDQWPAQTLSAAIYEDSAVRSMERGAISKGRDSETGENIFPKLELVRLTIPRRVYTNTHMEYTANSIVNLYEKRESIPGLKMVYEPKYLRFFQARFEQLSL
;
A
#
# COMPACT_ATOMS: atom_id res chain seq x y z
N LEU A 1 2.64 4.56 10.00
CA LEU A 1 3.21 5.15 8.75
C LEU A 1 3.27 4.14 7.60
N TYR A 2 3.62 2.87 7.85
CA TYR A 2 3.66 1.82 6.82
C TYR A 2 2.34 1.64 6.05
N GLY A 3 2.44 1.63 4.72
CA GLY A 3 1.38 1.20 3.81
C GLY A 3 0.49 2.30 3.24
N ARG A 4 0.72 3.58 3.54
CA ARG A 4 -0.07 4.72 2.99
C ARG A 4 0.44 5.26 1.65
N GLY A 5 1.53 4.69 1.12
CA GLY A 5 2.08 5.08 -0.18
C GLY A 5 2.75 6.46 -0.19
N GLN A 6 3.18 6.94 0.99
CA GLN A 6 3.97 8.17 1.11
C GLN A 6 5.44 7.86 0.77
N PRO A 7 6.13 8.76 0.05
CA PRO A 7 7.51 8.55 -0.34
C PRO A 7 8.49 8.80 0.80
N VAL A 8 9.68 8.22 0.66
CA VAL A 8 10.89 8.54 1.40
C VAL A 8 11.83 9.31 0.46
N SER A 9 12.37 10.44 0.92
CA SER A 9 13.30 11.26 0.15
C SER A 9 14.67 10.61 0.02
N MET A 10 15.40 10.95 -1.03
CA MET A 10 16.78 10.50 -1.21
C MET A 10 17.67 10.99 -0.08
N GLN A 11 17.48 12.25 0.36
CA GLN A 11 18.18 12.78 1.53
C GLN A 11 18.00 11.88 2.76
N ASN A 12 16.77 11.42 3.05
CA ASN A 12 16.52 10.57 4.21
C ASN A 12 17.23 9.21 4.09
N LEU A 13 17.24 8.61 2.89
CA LEU A 13 17.96 7.36 2.64
C LEU A 13 19.48 7.53 2.86
N ARG A 14 20.05 8.65 2.39
CA ARG A 14 21.47 8.98 2.56
C ARG A 14 21.85 9.18 4.02
N GLU A 15 21.02 9.91 4.78
CA GLU A 15 21.22 10.14 6.22
C GLU A 15 21.09 8.84 7.02
N LEU A 16 20.08 8.01 6.71
CA LEU A 16 19.90 6.71 7.33
C LEU A 16 21.12 5.80 7.08
N ARG A 17 21.63 5.75 5.84
CA ARG A 17 22.84 4.98 5.53
C ARG A 17 24.05 5.48 6.31
N LYS A 18 24.25 6.79 6.40
CA LYS A 18 25.34 7.38 7.20
C LYS A 18 25.24 6.95 8.66
N PHE A 19 24.06 7.06 9.25
CA PHE A 19 23.81 6.63 10.63
C PHE A 19 24.08 5.13 10.80
N CYS A 20 23.50 4.27 9.97
CA CYS A 20 23.70 2.83 10.09
C CYS A 20 25.17 2.41 9.86
N ASN A 21 25.95 3.15 9.06
CA ASN A 21 27.39 2.90 8.92
C ASN A 21 28.16 3.10 10.22
N GLU A 22 27.85 4.17 10.97
CA GLU A 22 28.49 4.47 12.26
C GLU A 22 28.29 3.33 13.27
N TYR A 23 27.08 2.77 13.31
CA TYR A 23 26.70 1.70 14.23
C TYR A 23 26.83 0.29 13.64
N LYS A 24 27.37 0.16 12.42
CA LYS A 24 27.50 -1.12 11.68
C LYS A 24 26.18 -1.89 11.57
N LEU A 25 25.07 -1.17 11.40
CA LEU A 25 23.74 -1.72 11.20
C LEU A 25 23.48 -1.98 9.71
N LYS A 26 22.75 -3.07 9.43
CA LYS A 26 22.30 -3.44 8.09
C LYS A 26 20.96 -2.77 7.76
N ILE A 27 20.80 -2.39 6.50
CA ILE A 27 19.56 -1.80 5.98
C ILE A 27 18.97 -2.74 4.93
N ILE A 28 17.80 -3.32 5.19
CA ILE A 28 17.06 -4.06 4.17
C ILE A 28 15.81 -3.26 3.78
N TYR A 29 15.67 -2.94 2.51
CA TYR A 29 14.48 -2.25 2.01
C TYR A 29 13.33 -3.19 1.73
N ASP A 30 12.11 -2.76 2.08
CA ASP A 30 10.92 -3.20 1.37
C ASP A 30 10.82 -2.36 0.08
N ALA A 31 11.25 -2.93 -1.04
CA ALA A 31 11.30 -2.26 -2.33
C ALA A 31 10.00 -2.42 -3.14
N THR A 32 8.93 -2.95 -2.54
CA THR A 32 7.66 -3.28 -3.21
C THR A 32 7.06 -2.15 -4.07
N ARG A 33 7.28 -0.88 -3.70
CA ARG A 33 6.81 0.29 -4.46
C ARG A 33 7.92 1.32 -4.72
N SER A 34 9.14 0.83 -5.01
CA SER A 34 10.30 1.70 -5.21
C SER A 34 10.17 2.63 -6.42
N SER A 35 9.48 2.21 -7.50
CA SER A 35 9.31 3.02 -8.71
C SER A 35 8.36 4.18 -8.48
N GLU A 36 7.27 3.97 -7.73
CA GLU A 36 6.41 5.06 -7.27
C GLU A 36 7.18 6.04 -6.36
N ASN A 37 8.04 5.53 -5.47
CA ASN A 37 8.88 6.36 -4.63
C ASN A 37 9.86 7.21 -5.46
N ALA A 38 10.54 6.60 -6.42
CA ALA A 38 11.45 7.28 -7.35
C ALA A 38 10.73 8.37 -8.17
N TYR A 39 9.48 8.12 -8.58
CA TYR A 39 8.66 9.15 -9.22
C TYR A 39 8.43 10.36 -8.30
N PHE A 40 8.13 10.15 -7.02
CA PHE A 40 7.97 11.26 -6.09
C PHE A 40 9.27 12.01 -5.80
N ILE A 41 10.42 11.31 -5.73
CA ILE A 41 11.73 11.96 -5.63
C ILE A 41 11.93 12.86 -6.86
N ARG A 42 11.72 12.32 -8.06
CA ARG A 42 11.79 13.08 -9.31
C ARG A 42 10.87 14.30 -9.34
N GLU A 43 9.64 14.16 -8.85
CA GLU A 43 8.62 15.22 -8.88
C GLU A 43 8.86 16.31 -7.82
N ARG A 44 9.42 15.96 -6.65
CA ARG A 44 9.36 16.82 -5.44
C ARG A 44 10.72 17.17 -4.85
N GLU A 45 11.76 16.40 -5.11
CA GLU A 45 13.08 16.60 -4.50
C GLU A 45 13.98 17.40 -5.45
N LYS A 46 14.43 18.56 -4.97
CA LYS A 46 15.26 19.49 -5.75
C LYS A 46 16.53 18.80 -6.25
N GLY A 47 16.81 18.91 -7.54
CA GLY A 47 17.98 18.31 -8.20
C GLY A 47 17.70 17.00 -8.93
N TYR A 48 16.51 16.41 -8.78
CA TYR A 48 16.11 15.18 -9.49
C TYR A 48 15.13 15.40 -10.65
N GLU A 49 14.76 16.65 -10.94
CA GLU A 49 13.69 17.02 -11.87
C GLU A 49 13.93 16.47 -13.28
N ASN A 50 15.20 16.29 -13.67
CA ASN A 50 15.61 15.77 -14.98
C ASN A 50 16.35 14.41 -14.92
N THR A 51 16.53 13.84 -13.73
CA THR A 51 17.16 12.53 -13.53
C THR A 51 16.25 11.37 -13.96
N PRO A 52 16.70 10.46 -14.86
CA PRO A 52 15.97 9.27 -15.22
C PRO A 52 15.55 8.43 -14.00
N ILE A 53 14.33 7.88 -14.01
CA ILE A 53 13.80 7.07 -12.89
C ILE A 53 14.74 5.93 -12.52
N VAL A 54 15.37 5.28 -13.51
CA VAL A 54 16.31 4.17 -13.28
C VAL A 54 17.54 4.64 -12.49
N GLU A 55 18.04 5.84 -12.74
CA GLU A 55 19.17 6.39 -11.98
C GLU A 55 18.78 6.69 -10.53
N ILE A 56 17.58 7.24 -10.32
CA ILE A 56 17.02 7.44 -8.98
C ILE A 56 16.89 6.10 -8.25
N LEU A 57 16.35 5.07 -8.91
CA LEU A 57 16.24 3.73 -8.33
C LEU A 57 17.60 3.15 -7.97
N ASN A 58 18.60 3.29 -8.84
CA ASN A 58 19.96 2.83 -8.56
C ASN A 58 20.57 3.56 -7.36
N GLU A 59 20.42 4.88 -7.26
CA GLU A 59 20.90 5.64 -6.11
C GLU A 59 20.16 5.22 -4.84
N MET A 60 18.82 5.06 -4.88
CA MET A 60 18.05 4.57 -3.73
C MET A 60 18.63 3.24 -3.23
N MET A 61 18.77 2.25 -4.12
CA MET A 61 19.25 0.92 -3.75
C MET A 61 20.71 0.92 -3.27
N SER A 62 21.54 1.87 -3.71
CA SER A 62 22.94 2.01 -3.25
C SER A 62 23.05 2.31 -1.74
N TYR A 63 21.98 2.79 -1.11
CA TYR A 63 21.92 3.07 0.33
C TYR A 63 21.41 1.88 1.18
N SER A 64 21.11 0.72 0.59
CA SER A 64 20.65 -0.49 1.29
C SER A 64 21.67 -1.62 1.21
N ASP A 65 21.64 -2.54 2.17
CA ASP A 65 22.36 -3.83 2.15
C ASP A 65 21.65 -4.93 1.32
N GLY A 66 20.43 -4.63 0.89
CA GLY A 66 19.59 -5.51 0.10
C GLY A 66 18.13 -5.07 0.15
N CYS A 67 17.29 -5.79 -0.56
CA CYS A 67 15.86 -5.56 -0.56
C CYS A 67 15.05 -6.85 -0.65
N ILE A 68 13.84 -6.77 -0.12
CA ILE A 68 12.75 -7.72 -0.37
C ILE A 68 11.80 -7.01 -1.32
N TYR A 69 11.48 -7.69 -2.43
CA TYR A 69 10.70 -7.10 -3.51
C TYR A 69 9.49 -7.97 -3.80
N SER A 70 8.27 -7.43 -3.64
CA SER A 70 7.09 -8.08 -4.21
C SER A 70 6.79 -7.54 -5.60
N SER A 71 7.07 -8.37 -6.61
CA SER A 71 6.90 -8.01 -8.02
C SER A 71 5.44 -7.80 -8.41
N LYS A 72 4.50 -8.28 -7.59
CA LYS A 72 3.04 -8.08 -7.72
C LYS A 72 2.58 -6.61 -7.70
N LYS A 73 3.52 -5.65 -7.54
CA LYS A 73 3.26 -4.23 -7.39
C LYS A 73 3.91 -3.46 -8.53
N ASP A 74 5.09 -2.87 -8.33
CA ASP A 74 5.69 -1.98 -9.34
C ASP A 74 6.22 -2.71 -10.58
N CYS A 75 6.43 -4.04 -10.53
CA CYS A 75 6.78 -4.82 -11.73
C CYS A 75 5.59 -5.18 -12.62
N LEU A 76 4.36 -4.73 -12.33
CA LEU A 76 3.21 -4.91 -13.24
C LEU A 76 2.84 -6.38 -13.54
N VAL A 77 3.16 -7.31 -12.64
CA VAL A 77 2.87 -8.74 -12.78
C VAL A 77 1.84 -9.24 -11.76
N ASN A 78 1.25 -10.40 -12.01
CA ASN A 78 0.23 -11.00 -11.16
C ASN A 78 0.81 -11.81 -9.98
N ILE A 79 2.01 -12.38 -10.15
CA ILE A 79 2.72 -13.18 -9.15
C ILE A 79 4.22 -12.87 -9.18
N GLY A 80 4.95 -13.33 -8.18
CA GLY A 80 6.40 -13.22 -8.11
C GLY A 80 6.92 -12.24 -7.06
N GLY A 81 8.17 -12.44 -6.72
CA GLY A 81 8.95 -11.66 -5.78
C GLY A 81 10.37 -12.20 -5.72
N PHE A 82 11.27 -11.41 -5.16
CA PHE A 82 12.66 -11.80 -5.01
C PHE A 82 13.31 -11.07 -3.83
N LEU A 83 14.43 -11.62 -3.38
CA LEU A 83 15.38 -10.94 -2.51
C LEU A 83 16.62 -10.61 -3.34
N ALA A 84 17.13 -9.40 -3.20
CA ALA A 84 18.40 -9.00 -3.77
C ALA A 84 19.31 -8.47 -2.66
N THR A 85 20.59 -8.80 -2.69
CA THR A 85 21.56 -8.34 -1.69
C THR A 85 22.95 -8.32 -2.29
N HIS A 86 23.80 -7.42 -1.80
CA HIS A 86 25.25 -7.46 -2.06
C HIS A 86 26.02 -8.18 -0.95
N ASP A 87 25.35 -8.57 0.13
CA ASP A 87 25.95 -9.24 1.28
C ASP A 87 25.99 -10.75 1.05
N LYS A 88 27.21 -11.30 1.03
CA LYS A 88 27.44 -12.72 0.74
C LYS A 88 26.86 -13.62 1.83
N ASP A 89 26.89 -13.22 3.09
CA ASP A 89 26.39 -14.03 4.19
C ASP A 89 24.86 -14.08 4.16
N ILE A 90 24.21 -12.95 3.87
CA ILE A 90 22.76 -12.91 3.62
C ILE A 90 22.40 -13.78 2.41
N PHE A 91 23.15 -13.69 1.31
CA PHE A 91 22.92 -14.51 0.12
C PHE A 91 23.00 -16.01 0.44
N GLU A 92 24.05 -16.47 1.12
CA GLU A 92 24.22 -17.89 1.45
C GLU A 92 23.13 -18.43 2.38
N ALA A 93 22.77 -17.64 3.41
CA ALA A 93 21.70 -18.00 4.34
C ALA A 93 20.35 -18.08 3.60
N THR A 94 20.01 -17.07 2.80
CA THR A 94 18.72 -17.02 2.09
C THR A 94 18.64 -18.05 0.97
N ARG A 95 19.75 -18.36 0.28
CA ARG A 95 19.86 -19.45 -0.70
C ARG A 95 19.58 -20.83 -0.08
N SER A 96 19.95 -21.03 1.18
CA SER A 96 19.65 -22.27 1.90
C SER A 96 18.16 -22.33 2.27
N MET A 97 17.61 -21.22 2.76
CA MET A 97 16.21 -21.16 3.21
C MET A 97 15.19 -21.18 2.06
N VAL A 98 15.52 -20.63 0.89
CA VAL A 98 14.59 -20.60 -0.25
C VAL A 98 14.23 -22.03 -0.71
N VAL A 99 15.17 -22.98 -0.61
CA VAL A 99 14.92 -24.39 -0.94
C VAL A 99 13.88 -25.04 -0.03
N VAL A 100 13.83 -24.61 1.23
CA VAL A 100 12.91 -25.16 2.24
C VAL A 100 11.47 -24.68 2.01
N TYR A 101 11.29 -23.42 1.63
CA TYR A 101 9.97 -22.78 1.62
C TYR A 101 9.38 -22.51 0.23
N GLU A 102 10.22 -22.26 -0.78
CA GLU A 102 9.77 -21.72 -2.07
C GLU A 102 10.18 -22.62 -3.25
N GLY A 103 11.44 -23.07 -3.27
CA GLY A 103 12.02 -23.86 -4.36
C GLY A 103 13.52 -23.61 -4.55
N LEU A 104 14.12 -24.14 -5.61
CA LEU A 104 15.55 -23.92 -5.88
C LEU A 104 15.85 -22.43 -6.12
N HIS A 105 17.04 -21.97 -5.72
CA HIS A 105 17.49 -20.57 -5.86
C HIS A 105 17.49 -20.02 -7.30
N THR A 106 17.34 -20.86 -8.32
CA THR A 106 17.23 -20.46 -9.72
C THR A 106 15.79 -20.19 -10.19
N TYR A 107 14.78 -20.52 -9.39
CA TYR A 107 13.38 -20.21 -9.72
C TYR A 107 12.52 -19.74 -8.53
N GLY A 108 12.86 -20.10 -7.29
CA GLY A 108 12.26 -19.55 -6.07
C GLY A 108 10.73 -19.63 -6.05
N GLY A 109 10.16 -20.78 -6.44
CA GLY A 109 8.70 -20.99 -6.51
C GLY A 109 7.99 -20.34 -7.70
N MET A 110 8.71 -19.65 -8.60
CA MET A 110 8.14 -19.05 -9.81
C MET A 110 8.28 -19.98 -11.02
N ALA A 111 7.27 -20.02 -11.89
CA ALA A 111 7.46 -20.63 -13.20
C ALA A 111 8.39 -19.75 -14.05
N GLY A 112 9.11 -20.34 -15.01
CA GLY A 112 10.05 -19.60 -15.87
C GLY A 112 9.40 -18.41 -16.59
N ARG A 113 8.14 -18.56 -17.04
CA ARG A 113 7.37 -17.47 -17.66
C ARG A 113 7.07 -16.31 -16.69
N ASP A 114 6.91 -16.59 -15.40
CA ASP A 114 6.66 -15.56 -14.39
C ASP A 114 7.94 -14.77 -14.12
N MET A 115 9.10 -15.43 -14.11
CA MET A 115 10.40 -14.76 -14.02
C MET A 115 10.65 -13.82 -15.21
N GLU A 116 10.32 -14.26 -16.43
CA GLU A 116 10.42 -13.42 -17.63
C GLU A 116 9.47 -12.21 -17.53
N ALA A 117 8.23 -12.43 -17.10
CA ALA A 117 7.27 -11.34 -16.88
C ALA A 117 7.78 -10.33 -15.84
N VAL A 118 8.39 -10.80 -14.74
CA VAL A 118 9.01 -9.94 -13.72
C VAL A 118 10.16 -9.12 -14.32
N ALA A 119 11.03 -9.75 -15.12
CA ALA A 119 12.18 -9.09 -15.73
C ALA A 119 11.76 -7.95 -16.69
N ARG A 120 10.75 -8.19 -17.54
CA ARG A 120 10.17 -7.15 -18.41
C ARG A 120 9.44 -6.08 -17.59
N GLY A 121 8.67 -6.53 -16.60
CA GLY A 121 7.90 -5.70 -15.70
C GLY A 121 8.72 -4.70 -14.87
N LEU A 122 9.93 -5.07 -14.44
CA LEU A 122 10.87 -4.16 -13.78
C LEU A 122 11.26 -2.98 -14.69
N ARG A 123 11.43 -3.23 -15.99
CA ARG A 123 11.79 -2.19 -16.98
C ARG A 123 10.58 -1.31 -17.31
N GLU A 124 9.43 -1.91 -17.58
CA GLU A 124 8.19 -1.17 -17.85
C GLU A 124 7.75 -0.32 -16.65
N GLY A 125 7.84 -0.90 -15.45
CA GLY A 125 7.47 -0.24 -14.19
C GLY A 125 8.35 0.94 -13.80
N ALA A 126 9.50 1.12 -14.45
CA ALA A 126 10.42 2.25 -14.26
C ALA A 126 10.30 3.33 -15.35
N GLN A 127 9.37 3.20 -16.31
CA GLN A 127 9.15 4.24 -17.32
C GLN A 127 8.47 5.47 -16.72
N TYR A 128 9.00 6.66 -17.00
CA TYR A 128 8.54 7.91 -16.40
C TYR A 128 7.10 8.25 -16.78
N GLU A 129 6.74 8.12 -18.06
CA GLU A 129 5.42 8.46 -18.60
C GLU A 129 4.35 7.56 -17.98
N TYR A 130 4.66 6.27 -17.85
CA TYR A 130 3.81 5.30 -17.16
C TYR A 130 3.61 5.67 -15.69
N LEU A 131 4.69 5.96 -14.95
CA LEU A 131 4.61 6.34 -13.53
C LEU A 131 3.86 7.65 -13.33
N LYS A 132 4.08 8.63 -14.20
CA LYS A 132 3.35 9.91 -14.21
C LYS A 132 1.85 9.67 -14.35
N TYR A 133 1.43 8.89 -15.35
CA TYR A 133 0.03 8.53 -15.52
C TYR A 133 -0.52 7.80 -14.29
N ARG A 134 0.21 6.78 -13.82
CA ARG A 134 -0.19 5.92 -12.70
C ARG A 134 -0.40 6.69 -11.40
N VAL A 135 0.49 7.61 -11.06
CA VAL A 135 0.41 8.40 -9.82
C VAL A 135 -0.65 9.49 -9.95
N ASN A 136 -0.74 10.13 -11.12
CA ASN A 136 -1.76 11.15 -11.38
C ASN A 136 -3.17 10.58 -11.40
N GLN A 137 -3.39 9.33 -11.82
CA GLN A 137 -4.71 8.69 -11.72
C GLN A 137 -5.15 8.52 -10.26
N VAL A 138 -4.23 8.15 -9.36
CA VAL A 138 -4.54 8.07 -7.91
C VAL A 138 -4.79 9.46 -7.34
N ARG A 139 -3.98 10.44 -7.76
CA ARG A 139 -4.15 11.85 -7.36
C ARG A 139 -5.52 12.38 -7.79
N TYR A 140 -5.91 12.11 -9.04
CA TYR A 140 -7.19 12.52 -9.60
C TYR A 140 -8.38 12.03 -8.78
N LEU A 141 -8.42 10.75 -8.38
CA LEU A 141 -9.46 10.25 -7.47
C LEU A 141 -9.46 11.00 -6.13
N GLY A 142 -8.28 11.29 -5.56
CA GLY A 142 -8.19 12.02 -4.30
C GLY A 142 -8.61 13.49 -4.45
N ASP A 143 -8.30 14.13 -5.58
CA ASP A 143 -8.68 15.52 -5.86
C ASP A 143 -10.20 15.64 -5.95
N LEU A 144 -10.88 14.75 -6.69
CA LEU A 144 -12.35 14.69 -6.76
C LEU A 144 -12.98 14.56 -5.36
N LEU A 145 -12.42 13.70 -4.51
CA LEU A 145 -12.90 13.51 -3.14
C LEU A 145 -12.63 14.74 -2.26
N MET A 146 -11.49 15.40 -2.41
CA MET A 146 -11.15 16.61 -1.66
C MET A 146 -12.01 17.80 -2.07
N GLU A 147 -12.32 17.96 -3.37
CA GLU A 147 -13.23 18.98 -3.89
C GLU A 147 -14.62 18.83 -3.27
N ALA A 148 -15.10 17.60 -3.10
CA ALA A 148 -16.35 17.28 -2.41
C ALA A 148 -16.24 17.26 -0.87
N SER A 149 -15.11 17.72 -0.30
CA SER A 149 -14.86 17.76 1.15
C SER A 149 -14.93 16.40 1.86
N VAL A 150 -14.75 15.30 1.14
CA VAL A 150 -14.64 13.96 1.74
C VAL A 150 -13.31 13.85 2.50
N PRO A 151 -13.32 13.39 3.77
CA PRO A 151 -12.11 13.34 4.58
C PRO A 151 -11.18 12.21 4.12
N ILE A 152 -10.01 12.59 3.62
CA ILE A 152 -8.96 11.66 3.17
C ILE A 152 -7.60 11.98 3.81
N VAL A 153 -6.70 11.00 3.82
CA VAL A 153 -5.29 11.22 4.14
C VAL A 153 -4.63 12.03 3.04
N LYS A 154 -3.94 13.11 3.43
CA LYS A 154 -3.25 14.04 2.52
C LYS A 154 -1.74 14.07 2.80
N PRO A 155 -0.90 14.31 1.78
CA PRO A 155 -1.25 14.27 0.35
C PRO A 155 -1.57 12.84 -0.11
N THR A 156 -2.19 12.69 -1.29
CA THR A 156 -2.43 11.36 -1.89
C THR A 156 -1.10 10.61 -2.11
N GLY A 157 -1.11 9.32 -1.80
CA GLY A 157 0.05 8.45 -1.98
C GLY A 157 0.15 7.91 -3.41
N GLY A 158 1.18 7.10 -3.67
CA GLY A 158 1.44 6.57 -5.01
C GLY A 158 0.45 5.52 -5.51
N HIS A 159 -0.27 4.81 -4.62
CA HIS A 159 -1.03 3.61 -4.99
C HIS A 159 -2.50 3.55 -4.56
N ALA A 160 -2.92 4.46 -3.69
CA ALA A 160 -4.25 4.42 -3.12
C ALA A 160 -4.64 5.78 -2.55
N VAL A 161 -5.95 6.01 -2.49
CA VAL A 161 -6.56 7.05 -1.66
C VAL A 161 -7.05 6.39 -0.37
N PHE A 162 -6.88 7.07 0.77
CA PHE A 162 -7.28 6.57 2.08
C PHE A 162 -8.33 7.49 2.67
N LEU A 163 -9.57 7.02 2.78
CA LEU A 163 -10.64 7.74 3.48
C LEU A 163 -10.39 7.66 4.98
N ASN A 164 -10.61 8.76 5.71
CA ASN A 164 -10.57 8.78 7.16
C ASN A 164 -11.95 8.43 7.70
N ALA A 165 -12.14 7.19 8.15
CA ALA A 165 -13.45 6.68 8.54
C ALA A 165 -14.00 7.32 9.82
N LEU A 166 -13.15 7.80 10.73
CA LEU A 166 -13.62 8.50 11.95
C LEU A 166 -14.20 9.87 11.63
N GLU A 167 -13.65 10.56 10.62
CA GLU A 167 -14.20 11.83 10.14
C GLU A 167 -15.37 11.61 9.17
N PHE A 168 -15.38 10.48 8.45
CA PHE A 168 -16.46 10.13 7.53
C PHE A 168 -17.73 9.70 8.28
N LEU A 169 -17.60 8.97 9.38
CA LEU A 169 -18.72 8.44 10.18
C LEU A 169 -18.58 8.87 11.66
N PRO A 170 -18.69 10.18 11.96
CA PRO A 170 -18.39 10.71 13.28
C PRO A 170 -19.38 10.28 14.37
N HIS A 171 -20.57 9.84 13.98
CA HIS A 171 -21.60 9.30 14.87
C HIS A 171 -21.27 7.88 15.37
N LEU A 172 -20.35 7.17 14.71
CA LEU A 172 -19.97 5.82 15.10
C LEU A 172 -18.81 5.80 16.10
N SER A 173 -18.99 5.02 17.15
CA SER A 173 -17.92 4.67 18.09
C SER A 173 -16.93 3.68 17.44
N ARG A 174 -15.70 3.61 17.97
CA ARG A 174 -14.63 2.82 17.34
C ARG A 174 -14.86 1.32 17.37
N ASP A 175 -15.57 0.85 18.39
CA ASP A 175 -16.02 -0.54 18.56
C ASP A 175 -17.20 -0.91 17.64
N GLN A 176 -17.77 0.05 16.93
CA GLN A 176 -18.71 -0.15 15.82
C GLN A 176 -18.01 -0.24 14.45
N TRP A 177 -16.68 -0.37 14.45
CA TRP A 177 -15.81 -0.62 13.29
C TRP A 177 -15.98 0.34 12.10
N PRO A 178 -15.82 1.67 12.27
CA PRO A 178 -16.16 2.65 11.23
C PRO A 178 -15.53 2.39 9.85
N ALA A 179 -14.27 1.93 9.79
CA ALA A 179 -13.64 1.62 8.51
C ALA A 179 -14.22 0.37 7.83
N GLN A 180 -14.60 -0.66 8.59
CA GLN A 180 -15.26 -1.84 8.01
C GLN A 180 -16.67 -1.51 7.56
N THR A 181 -17.39 -0.73 8.37
CA THR A 181 -18.72 -0.20 8.08
C THR A 181 -18.70 0.60 6.77
N LEU A 182 -17.80 1.57 6.67
CA LEU A 182 -17.67 2.38 5.45
C LEU A 182 -17.26 1.52 4.24
N SER A 183 -16.35 0.56 4.42
CA SER A 183 -15.95 -0.36 3.34
C SER A 183 -17.12 -1.21 2.83
N ALA A 184 -18.03 -1.63 3.71
CA ALA A 184 -19.24 -2.37 3.35
C ALA A 184 -20.25 -1.47 2.64
N ALA A 185 -20.53 -0.27 3.19
CA ALA A 185 -21.45 0.69 2.61
C ALA A 185 -21.05 1.12 1.19
N ILE A 186 -19.75 1.33 0.93
CA ILE A 186 -19.23 1.60 -0.43
C ILE A 186 -19.56 0.45 -1.40
N TYR A 187 -19.40 -0.80 -0.95
CA TYR A 187 -19.70 -1.97 -1.77
C TYR A 187 -21.19 -2.12 -2.04
N GLU A 188 -22.05 -1.89 -1.05
CA GLU A 188 -23.51 -1.95 -1.22
C GLU A 188 -24.03 -0.87 -2.17
N ASP A 189 -23.46 0.34 -2.12
CA ASP A 189 -23.89 1.47 -2.96
C ASP A 189 -23.44 1.34 -4.43
N SER A 190 -22.24 0.77 -4.68
CA SER A 190 -21.60 0.85 -6.00
C SER A 190 -20.90 -0.41 -6.50
N ALA A 191 -20.92 -1.50 -5.72
CA ALA A 191 -20.10 -2.69 -5.96
C ALA A 191 -18.57 -2.43 -6.00
N VAL A 192 -18.11 -1.23 -5.62
CA VAL A 192 -16.69 -0.93 -5.49
C VAL A 192 -16.17 -1.57 -4.21
N ARG A 193 -15.30 -2.57 -4.35
CA ARG A 193 -14.66 -3.20 -3.20
C ARG A 193 -13.44 -2.43 -2.76
N SER A 194 -13.47 -1.91 -1.54
CA SER A 194 -12.36 -1.28 -0.85
C SER A 194 -11.77 -2.20 0.24
N MET A 195 -10.79 -1.72 1.00
CA MET A 195 -10.15 -2.50 2.07
C MET A 195 -10.09 -1.71 3.37
N GLU A 196 -10.58 -2.31 4.45
CA GLU A 196 -10.38 -1.82 5.82
C GLU A 196 -8.89 -1.77 6.16
N ARG A 197 -8.45 -0.67 6.79
CA ARG A 197 -7.08 -0.43 7.25
C ARG A 197 -7.09 0.29 8.60
N GLY A 198 -7.85 -0.25 9.55
CA GLY A 198 -8.09 0.29 10.88
C GLY A 198 -7.90 -0.75 11.97
N ALA A 199 -8.79 -0.76 12.96
CA ALA A 199 -8.69 -1.59 14.15
C ALA A 199 -8.76 -3.09 13.86
N ILE A 200 -9.51 -3.53 12.84
CA ILE A 200 -9.63 -4.95 12.52
C ILE A 200 -8.31 -5.46 11.95
N SER A 201 -7.74 -4.73 10.99
CA SER A 201 -6.40 -5.00 10.43
C SER A 201 -5.29 -4.95 11.48
N LYS A 202 -5.44 -4.14 12.54
CA LYS A 202 -4.45 -4.06 13.62
C LYS A 202 -4.48 -5.22 14.59
N GLY A 203 -5.61 -5.89 14.73
CA GLY A 203 -5.72 -7.06 15.59
C GLY A 203 -5.84 -6.70 17.07
N ARG A 204 -5.47 -7.67 17.91
CA ARG A 204 -5.49 -7.57 19.36
C ARG A 204 -4.09 -7.40 19.90
N ASP A 205 -3.99 -6.73 21.02
CA ASP A 205 -2.77 -6.67 21.81
C ASP A 205 -2.46 -8.06 22.37
N SER A 206 -1.21 -8.51 22.24
CA SER A 206 -0.84 -9.89 22.56
C SER A 206 -0.79 -10.17 24.06
N GLU A 207 -0.68 -9.14 24.90
CA GLU A 207 -0.57 -9.28 26.35
C GLU A 207 -1.94 -9.15 27.01
N THR A 208 -2.75 -8.19 26.58
CA THR A 208 -4.05 -7.86 27.18
C THR A 208 -5.22 -8.55 26.49
N GLY A 209 -5.08 -8.94 25.22
CA GLY A 209 -6.18 -9.45 24.40
C GLY A 209 -7.14 -8.36 23.91
N GLU A 210 -6.92 -7.09 24.26
CA GLU A 210 -7.79 -5.97 23.90
C GLU A 210 -7.64 -5.54 22.43
N ASN A 211 -8.64 -4.83 21.91
CA ASN A 211 -8.58 -4.29 20.56
C ASN A 211 -7.51 -3.19 20.45
N ILE A 212 -6.64 -3.30 19.44
CA ILE A 212 -5.72 -2.21 19.11
C ILE A 212 -6.46 -1.20 18.24
N PHE A 213 -6.69 -0.01 18.80
CA PHE A 213 -7.34 1.10 18.13
C PHE A 213 -6.29 2.09 17.58
N PRO A 214 -5.82 1.95 16.31
CA PRO A 214 -4.79 2.84 15.76
C PRO A 214 -5.27 4.29 15.72
N LYS A 215 -4.38 5.28 15.78
CA LYS A 215 -4.78 6.70 15.62
C LYS A 215 -5.53 6.98 14.30
N LEU A 216 -5.34 6.13 13.29
CA LEU A 216 -5.97 6.26 11.98
C LEU A 216 -6.85 5.05 11.70
N GLU A 217 -8.14 5.30 11.50
CA GLU A 217 -9.15 4.33 11.06
C GLU A 217 -9.43 4.59 9.59
N LEU A 218 -8.91 3.77 8.68
CA LEU A 218 -8.87 4.11 7.25
C LEU A 218 -9.59 3.10 6.38
N VAL A 219 -10.20 3.57 5.29
CA VAL A 219 -10.62 2.73 4.15
C VAL A 219 -9.70 3.03 2.97
N ARG A 220 -9.09 1.98 2.41
CA ARG A 220 -8.12 2.11 1.32
C ARG A 220 -8.76 1.79 -0.04
N LEU A 221 -8.87 2.81 -0.89
CA LEU A 221 -9.21 2.70 -2.30
C LEU A 221 -7.93 2.39 -3.09
N THR A 222 -7.66 1.10 -3.27
CA THR A 222 -6.40 0.63 -3.87
C THR A 222 -6.54 0.53 -5.38
N ILE A 223 -5.67 1.19 -6.15
CA ILE A 223 -5.79 1.25 -7.61
C ILE A 223 -4.78 0.27 -8.26
N PRO A 224 -5.26 -0.80 -8.93
CA PRO A 224 -4.41 -1.66 -9.75
C PRO A 224 -3.82 -0.89 -10.94
N ARG A 225 -2.59 -1.24 -11.30
CA ARG A 225 -1.84 -0.56 -12.36
C ARG A 225 -2.37 -0.99 -13.73
N ARG A 226 -2.68 -0.02 -14.62
CA ARG A 226 -3.15 -0.24 -16.00
C ARG A 226 -4.47 -1.03 -16.15
N VAL A 227 -5.35 -1.01 -15.15
CA VAL A 227 -6.64 -1.73 -15.19
C VAL A 227 -7.83 -0.80 -15.41
N TYR A 228 -7.87 0.31 -14.68
CA TYR A 228 -9.02 1.22 -14.68
C TYR A 228 -8.74 2.52 -15.43
N THR A 229 -9.82 3.18 -15.85
CA THR A 229 -9.82 4.49 -16.52
C THR A 229 -10.23 5.60 -15.55
N ASN A 230 -10.13 6.86 -15.97
CA ASN A 230 -10.60 8.00 -15.17
C ASN A 230 -12.11 7.97 -14.93
N THR A 231 -12.91 7.44 -15.87
CA THR A 231 -14.35 7.22 -15.66
C THR A 231 -14.64 6.26 -14.51
N HIS A 232 -13.80 5.25 -14.29
CA HIS A 232 -13.93 4.40 -13.10
C HIS A 232 -13.57 5.15 -11.80
N MET A 233 -12.62 6.10 -11.87
CA MET A 233 -12.30 6.98 -10.73
C MET A 233 -13.46 7.92 -10.42
N GLU A 234 -14.06 8.54 -11.44
CA GLU A 234 -15.25 9.39 -11.33
C GLU A 234 -16.44 8.62 -10.76
N TYR A 235 -16.72 7.40 -11.27
CA TYR A 235 -17.77 6.53 -10.74
C TYR A 235 -17.56 6.23 -9.25
N THR A 236 -16.33 5.88 -8.87
CA THR A 236 -15.96 5.61 -7.48
C THR A 236 -16.12 6.86 -6.61
N ALA A 237 -15.66 8.02 -7.09
CA ALA A 237 -15.79 9.28 -6.38
C ALA A 237 -17.26 9.66 -6.15
N ASN A 238 -18.08 9.61 -7.21
CA ASN A 238 -19.50 9.96 -7.14
C ASN A 238 -20.26 9.11 -6.11
N SER A 239 -20.04 7.79 -6.09
CA SER A 239 -20.66 6.92 -5.06
C SER A 239 -20.22 7.32 -3.64
N ILE A 240 -18.93 7.55 -3.43
CA ILE A 240 -18.41 7.92 -2.10
C ILE A 240 -18.94 9.29 -1.66
N VAL A 241 -19.06 10.25 -2.57
CA VAL A 241 -19.64 11.57 -2.29
C VAL A 241 -21.10 11.43 -1.91
N ASN A 242 -21.90 10.67 -2.66
CA ASN A 242 -23.29 10.39 -2.32
C ASN A 242 -23.43 9.71 -0.95
N LEU A 243 -22.55 8.77 -0.61
CA LEU A 243 -22.51 8.16 0.72
C LEU A 243 -22.13 9.17 1.80
N TYR A 244 -21.20 10.07 1.51
CA TYR A 244 -20.78 11.10 2.45
C TYR A 244 -21.91 12.08 2.77
N GLU A 245 -22.76 12.43 1.80
CA GLU A 245 -23.95 13.27 2.02
C GLU A 245 -24.96 12.62 2.98
N LYS A 246 -25.15 11.30 2.90
CA LYS A 246 -26.04 10.52 3.76
C LYS A 246 -25.35 9.79 4.92
N ARG A 247 -24.13 10.20 5.28
CA ARG A 247 -23.24 9.45 6.20
C ARG A 247 -23.84 9.13 7.57
N GLU A 248 -24.66 10.02 8.13
CA GLU A 248 -25.33 9.83 9.43
C GLU A 248 -26.36 8.69 9.40
N SER A 249 -26.80 8.26 8.21
CA SER A 249 -27.73 7.13 8.03
C SER A 249 -27.03 5.77 7.89
N ILE A 250 -25.69 5.72 7.97
CA ILE A 250 -24.93 4.47 7.86
C ILE A 250 -24.76 3.86 9.26
N PRO A 251 -25.38 2.71 9.55
CA PRO A 251 -25.26 2.06 10.86
C PRO A 251 -23.91 1.37 11.04
N GLY A 252 -23.48 1.27 12.29
CA GLY A 252 -22.27 0.55 12.67
C GLY A 252 -22.38 -0.98 12.50
N LEU A 253 -21.25 -1.65 12.69
CA LEU A 253 -21.17 -3.11 12.64
C LEU A 253 -20.87 -3.69 14.03
N LYS A 254 -21.27 -4.94 14.23
CA LYS A 254 -20.85 -5.80 15.34
C LYS A 254 -20.15 -7.03 14.79
N MET A 255 -18.97 -7.36 15.31
CA MET A 255 -18.27 -8.60 14.95
C MET A 255 -19.00 -9.80 15.57
N VAL A 256 -19.39 -10.77 14.74
CA VAL A 256 -20.11 -12.00 15.17
C VAL A 256 -19.27 -13.26 15.01
N TYR A 257 -18.18 -13.18 14.26
CA TYR A 257 -17.18 -14.23 14.16
C TYR A 257 -15.79 -13.61 14.04
N GLU A 258 -14.86 -14.07 14.88
CA GLU A 258 -13.46 -13.65 14.89
C GLU A 258 -12.55 -14.89 14.78
N PRO A 259 -11.74 -15.04 13.72
CA PRO A 259 -10.77 -16.12 13.65
C PRO A 259 -9.57 -15.82 14.57
N LYS A 260 -8.84 -16.87 14.97
CA LYS A 260 -7.70 -16.77 15.90
C LYS A 260 -6.53 -15.94 15.34
N TYR A 261 -6.31 -16.00 14.03
CA TYR A 261 -5.20 -15.31 13.36
C TYR A 261 -5.71 -14.52 12.16
N LEU A 262 -5.06 -13.39 11.89
CA LEU A 262 -5.33 -12.53 10.73
C LEU A 262 -6.82 -12.21 10.54
N ARG A 263 -7.47 -11.74 11.60
CA ARG A 263 -8.93 -11.53 11.67
C ARG A 263 -9.55 -10.74 10.52
N PHE A 264 -8.83 -9.78 9.97
CA PHE A 264 -9.28 -8.98 8.83
C PHE A 264 -9.56 -9.79 7.55
N PHE A 265 -9.09 -11.04 7.43
CA PHE A 265 -9.40 -11.89 6.27
C PHE A 265 -10.72 -12.65 6.38
N GLN A 266 -11.15 -13.05 7.59
CA GLN A 266 -12.25 -14.01 7.76
C GLN A 266 -13.29 -13.60 8.80
N ALA A 267 -13.10 -12.48 9.51
CA ALA A 267 -14.10 -11.98 10.44
C ALA A 267 -15.44 -11.74 9.74
N ARG A 268 -16.54 -11.99 10.46
CA ARG A 268 -17.91 -11.73 9.97
C ARG A 268 -18.59 -10.74 10.91
N PHE A 269 -19.48 -9.95 10.33
CA PHE A 269 -20.14 -8.86 11.01
C PHE A 269 -21.64 -8.89 10.74
N GLU A 270 -22.40 -8.34 11.67
CA GLU A 270 -23.81 -8.01 11.52
C GLU A 270 -23.99 -6.51 11.66
N GLN A 271 -24.97 -5.98 10.95
CA GLN A 271 -25.34 -4.56 11.01
C GLN A 271 -26.07 -4.26 12.31
N LEU A 272 -25.70 -3.16 12.96
CA LEU A 272 -26.44 -2.63 14.09
C LEU A 272 -27.68 -1.87 13.62
N SER A 273 -28.65 -1.68 14.52
CA SER A 273 -29.69 -0.68 14.29
C SER A 273 -29.09 0.72 14.31
N LEU A 274 -29.65 1.63 13.50
CA LEU A 274 -29.38 3.07 13.62
C LEU A 274 -29.81 3.62 14.98
#